data_AF-A0A7V9LDT9-F1
#
_entry.id   AF-A0A7V9LDT9-F1
#
_cell.length_a   1.000
_cell.length_b   1.000
_cell.length_c   1.000
_cell.angle_alpha   90.00
_cell.angle_beta   90.00
_cell.angle_gamma   90.00
#
_symmetry.space_group_name_H-M   'P 1'
#
loop_
_entity.id
_entity.type
_entity.pdbx_description
1 polymer ?
#
loop_
_entity_poly.entity_id
_entity_poly.type
_entity_poly.pdbx_seq_one_letter_code
_entity_poly.pdbx_strand_id
1 'polypeptide(L)'
;MAKAKNESKEDPMVANAFDASKHELLAQMISELPPEAAAHYVAKLEAALMKRKLQLTGYLVALVLWLAAMVLALAYFGATEGFTGWVFLMPFAVVGVTLFAFGKWAEKVGKSVGPPPAIPKAAAKSAAAKLTKKV
;
A
#
# COMPACT_ATOMS: atom_id res chain seq x y z
N MET A 1 38.77 -20.85 -7.72
CA MET A 1 38.02 -19.72 -8.31
C MET A 1 36.75 -19.49 -7.50
N ALA A 2 36.31 -18.24 -7.46
CA ALA A 2 35.62 -17.58 -6.35
C ALA A 2 34.20 -18.08 -6.03
N LYS A 3 33.91 -18.08 -4.72
CA LYS A 3 32.62 -18.33 -4.06
C LYS A 3 31.77 -17.05 -4.16
N ALA A 4 30.71 -17.05 -4.97
CA ALA A 4 29.79 -15.92 -5.09
C ALA A 4 28.94 -15.79 -3.81
N LYS A 5 29.27 -14.79 -3.00
CA LYS A 5 28.55 -14.38 -1.80
C LYS A 5 27.40 -13.46 -2.24
N ASN A 6 26.20 -14.01 -2.40
CA ASN A 6 24.99 -13.22 -2.66
C ASN A 6 24.58 -12.50 -1.38
N GLU A 7 25.05 -11.26 -1.23
CA GLU A 7 24.57 -10.31 -0.23
C GLU A 7 23.21 -9.79 -0.68
N SER A 8 22.14 -10.27 -0.04
CA SER A 8 20.84 -9.63 -0.06
C SER A 8 20.97 -8.27 0.61
N LYS A 9 21.29 -7.24 -0.18
CA LYS A 9 21.10 -5.84 0.20
C LYS A 9 19.60 -5.61 0.33
N GLU A 10 19.06 -5.88 1.51
CA GLU A 10 17.76 -5.33 1.89
C GLU A 10 17.89 -3.80 1.84
N ASP A 11 17.06 -3.19 1.02
CA ASP A 11 17.05 -1.76 0.78
C ASP A 11 16.78 -1.03 2.12
N PRO A 12 17.67 -0.14 2.60
CA PRO A 12 17.54 0.49 3.92
C PRO A 12 16.24 1.27 4.10
N MET A 13 15.56 1.62 3.00
CA MET A 13 14.21 2.20 3.05
C MET A 13 13.14 1.20 3.50
N VAL A 14 13.27 -0.08 3.14
CA VAL A 14 12.29 -1.14 3.50
C VAL A 14 12.45 -1.51 4.97
N ALA A 15 13.67 -1.66 5.47
CA ALA A 15 13.92 -1.88 6.90
C ALA A 15 13.38 -0.73 7.76
N ASN A 16 13.53 0.52 7.29
CA ASN A 16 12.99 1.70 7.97
C ASN A 16 11.45 1.80 7.93
N ALA A 17 10.77 1.15 6.99
CA ALA A 17 9.32 1.22 6.84
C ALA A 17 8.55 0.25 7.76
N PHE A 18 9.23 -0.76 8.32
CA PHE A 18 8.63 -1.80 9.17
C PHE A 18 9.19 -1.83 10.60
N ASP A 19 9.89 -0.77 11.01
CA ASP A 19 10.55 -0.69 12.31
C ASP A 19 9.51 -0.62 13.47
N ALA A 20 9.47 -1.66 14.29
CA ALA A 20 8.55 -1.80 15.43
C ALA A 20 8.67 -0.63 16.44
N SER A 21 9.86 -0.02 16.53
CA SER A 21 10.11 1.14 17.40
C SER A 21 9.27 2.37 17.05
N LYS A 22 8.87 2.53 15.79
CA LYS A 22 8.01 3.65 15.34
C LYS A 22 6.56 3.47 15.78
N HIS A 23 6.12 2.23 15.99
CA HIS A 23 4.77 1.95 16.48
C HIS A 23 4.61 2.35 17.95
N GLU A 24 5.62 2.13 18.79
CA GLU A 24 5.64 2.58 20.19
C GLU A 24 5.71 4.11 20.30
N LEU A 25 6.51 4.76 19.43
CA LEU A 25 6.60 6.22 19.36
C LEU A 25 5.29 6.88 18.93
N LEU A 26 4.57 6.26 17.98
CA LEU A 26 3.23 6.71 17.59
C LEU A 26 2.22 6.53 18.73
N ALA A 27 2.29 5.44 19.48
CA ALA A 27 1.42 5.21 20.64
C ALA A 27 1.66 6.26 21.75
N GLN A 28 2.92 6.61 22.04
CA GLN A 28 3.26 7.67 23.00
C GLN A 28 2.85 9.07 22.54
N MET A 29 2.93 9.36 21.24
CA MET A 29 2.47 10.65 20.70
C MET A 29 0.93 10.75 20.70
N ILE A 30 0.22 9.63 20.51
CA ILE A 30 -1.25 9.58 20.60
C ILE A 30 -1.73 9.81 22.05
N SER A 31 -0.97 9.34 23.06
CA SER A 31 -1.32 9.57 24.47
C SER A 31 -0.97 10.97 25.00
N GLU A 32 -0.04 11.71 24.37
CA GLU A 32 0.24 13.11 24.70
C GLU A 32 -0.68 14.12 23.97
N LEU A 33 -1.55 13.67 23.05
CA LEU A 33 -2.48 14.52 22.31
C LEU A 33 -3.84 14.67 23.04
N PRO A 34 -4.54 15.82 22.89
CA PRO A 34 -5.91 15.94 23.38
C PRO A 34 -6.80 14.85 22.74
N PRO A 35 -7.76 14.28 23.48
CA PRO A 35 -8.50 13.07 23.07
C PRO A 35 -9.21 13.21 21.71
N GLU A 36 -9.60 14.43 21.33
CA GLU A 36 -10.18 14.72 20.01
C GLU A 36 -9.18 14.61 18.85
N ALA A 37 -7.91 14.98 19.06
CA ALA A 37 -6.87 14.87 18.05
C ALA A 37 -6.41 13.41 17.90
N ALA A 38 -6.30 12.67 19.02
CA ALA A 38 -5.97 11.24 19.03
C ALA A 38 -6.95 10.41 18.19
N ALA A 39 -8.26 10.65 18.34
CA ALA A 39 -9.31 9.98 17.57
C ALA A 39 -9.19 10.25 16.06
N HIS A 40 -8.82 11.48 15.66
CA HIS A 40 -8.62 11.81 14.24
C HIS A 40 -7.42 11.10 13.64
N TYR A 41 -6.29 11.03 14.36
CA TYR A 41 -5.11 10.30 13.90
C TYR A 41 -5.34 8.79 13.81
N VAL A 42 -6.05 8.20 14.78
CA VAL A 42 -6.43 6.78 14.74
C VAL A 42 -7.32 6.52 13.52
N ALA A 43 -8.35 7.34 13.28
CA ALA A 43 -9.23 7.20 12.11
C ALA A 43 -8.46 7.33 10.79
N LYS A 44 -7.47 8.23 10.72
CA LYS A 44 -6.61 8.39 9.54
C LYS A 44 -5.68 7.20 9.33
N LEU A 45 -5.13 6.63 10.40
CA LEU A 45 -4.31 5.42 10.35
C LEU A 45 -5.14 4.20 9.94
N GLU A 46 -6.36 4.05 10.46
CA GLU A 46 -7.29 3.00 10.05
C GLU A 46 -7.66 3.13 8.57
N ALA A 47 -7.98 4.33 8.10
CA ALA A 47 -8.25 4.57 6.68
C ALA A 47 -7.05 4.25 5.79
N ALA A 48 -5.83 4.55 6.24
CA ALA A 48 -4.59 4.19 5.53
C ALA A 48 -4.38 2.67 5.50
N LEU A 49 -4.63 1.96 6.60
CA LEU A 49 -4.56 0.50 6.66
C LEU A 49 -5.63 -0.16 5.79
N MET A 50 -6.86 0.35 5.78
CA MET A 50 -7.92 -0.13 4.90
C MET A 50 -7.56 0.07 3.43
N LYS A 51 -7.01 1.23 3.06
CA LYS A 51 -6.51 1.50 1.71
C LYS A 51 -5.44 0.48 1.31
N ARG A 52 -4.48 0.19 2.20
CA ARG A 52 -3.42 -0.80 1.95
C ARG A 52 -3.97 -2.21 1.80
N LYS A 53 -4.91 -2.62 2.66
CA LYS A 53 -5.59 -3.92 2.54
C LYS A 53 -6.31 -4.04 1.20
N LEU A 54 -7.01 -2.99 0.76
CA LEU A 54 -7.73 -2.98 -0.51
C LEU A 54 -6.79 -3.04 -1.73
N GLN A 55 -5.63 -2.38 -1.67
CA GLN A 55 -4.62 -2.51 -2.70
C GLN A 55 -4.04 -3.92 -2.77
N LEU A 56 -3.70 -4.52 -1.62
CA LEU A 56 -3.19 -5.89 -1.54
C LEU A 56 -4.21 -6.90 -2.06
N THR A 57 -5.49 -6.77 -1.70
CA THR A 57 -6.53 -7.64 -2.26
C THR A 57 -6.71 -7.42 -3.76
N GLY A 58 -6.64 -6.17 -4.23
CA GLY A 58 -6.65 -5.85 -5.66
C GLY A 58 -5.52 -6.54 -6.44
N TYR A 59 -4.31 -6.55 -5.90
CA TYR A 59 -3.18 -7.28 -6.50
C TYR A 59 -3.39 -8.80 -6.47
N LEU A 60 -3.91 -9.34 -5.38
CA LEU A 60 -4.19 -10.79 -5.26
C LEU A 60 -5.22 -11.23 -6.31
N VAL A 61 -6.31 -10.47 -6.44
CA VAL A 61 -7.37 -10.70 -7.41
C VAL A 61 -6.83 -10.57 -8.83
N ALA A 62 -6.02 -9.54 -9.11
CA ALA A 62 -5.41 -9.35 -10.42
C ALA A 62 -4.50 -10.52 -10.82
N LEU A 63 -3.73 -11.07 -9.88
CA LEU A 63 -2.85 -12.21 -10.12
C LEU A 63 -3.64 -13.47 -10.46
N VAL A 64 -4.73 -13.74 -9.73
CA VAL A 64 -5.63 -14.87 -10.02
C VAL A 64 -6.30 -14.70 -11.38
N LEU A 65 -6.82 -13.50 -11.69
CA LEU A 65 -7.41 -13.22 -13.00
C LEU A 65 -6.41 -13.37 -14.14
N TRP A 66 -5.18 -12.90 -13.93
CA TRP A 66 -4.11 -13.00 -14.94
C TRP A 66 -3.80 -14.46 -15.26
N LEU A 67 -3.63 -15.30 -14.23
CA LEU A 67 -3.41 -16.73 -14.41
C LEU A 67 -4.56 -17.39 -15.18
N ALA A 68 -5.81 -17.11 -14.78
CA ALA A 68 -6.98 -17.66 -15.46
C ALA A 68 -7.04 -17.21 -16.93
N ALA A 69 -6.80 -15.93 -17.20
CA ALA A 69 -6.79 -15.39 -18.55
C ALA A 69 -5.67 -15.97 -19.41
N MET A 70 -4.48 -16.22 -18.84
CA MET A 70 -3.38 -16.88 -19.54
C MET A 70 -3.69 -18.34 -19.89
N VAL A 71 -4.30 -19.09 -18.98
CA VAL A 71 -4.75 -20.47 -19.25
C VAL A 71 -5.77 -20.49 -20.39
N LEU A 72 -6.73 -19.57 -20.38
CA LEU A 72 -7.71 -19.44 -21.45
C LEU A 72 -7.07 -19.03 -22.79
N ALA A 73 -6.11 -18.11 -22.77
CA ALA A 73 -5.37 -17.71 -23.97
C ALA A 73 -4.62 -18.89 -24.60
N LEU A 74 -3.96 -19.72 -23.78
CA LEU A 74 -3.27 -20.93 -24.24
C LEU A 74 -4.23 -21.97 -24.81
N ALA A 75 -5.36 -22.19 -24.13
CA ALA A 75 -6.39 -23.12 -24.62
C ALA A 75 -6.96 -22.67 -25.98
N TYR A 76 -7.19 -21.37 -26.15
CA TYR A 76 -7.67 -20.80 -27.41
C TYR A 76 -6.62 -20.88 -28.52
N PHE A 77 -5.36 -20.60 -28.20
CA PHE A 77 -4.24 -20.71 -29.14
C PHE A 77 -4.11 -22.13 -29.68
N GLY A 78 -4.20 -23.15 -28.82
CA GLY A 78 -4.11 -24.56 -29.22
C GLY A 78 -5.28 -25.06 -30.06
N ALA A 79 -6.43 -24.37 -30.03
CA ALA A 79 -7.65 -24.77 -30.75
C ALA A 79 -7.80 -24.08 -32.11
N THR A 80 -6.92 -23.14 -32.47
CA THR A 80 -7.08 -22.29 -33.67
C THR A 80 -5.91 -22.42 -34.63
N GLU A 81 -6.22 -22.72 -35.90
CA GLU A 81 -5.23 -22.70 -36.99
C GLU A 81 -5.18 -21.27 -37.57
N GLY A 82 -4.37 -20.39 -36.97
CA GLY A 82 -4.22 -19.02 -37.44
C GLY A 82 -3.34 -18.13 -36.55
N PHE A 83 -3.06 -16.90 -36.99
CA PHE A 83 -2.29 -15.94 -36.19
C PHE A 83 -3.14 -15.37 -35.05
N THR A 84 -2.94 -15.89 -33.83
CA THR A 84 -3.68 -15.53 -32.61
C THR A 84 -2.85 -14.75 -31.60
N GLY A 85 -1.76 -14.10 -32.04
CA GLY A 85 -0.86 -13.34 -31.15
C GLY A 85 -1.55 -12.24 -30.33
N TRP A 86 -2.64 -11.65 -30.82
CA TRP A 86 -3.42 -10.63 -30.11
C TRP A 86 -4.13 -11.18 -28.86
N VAL A 87 -4.41 -12.49 -28.80
CA VAL A 87 -5.08 -13.13 -27.66
C VAL A 87 -4.21 -13.05 -26.41
N PHE A 88 -2.89 -13.00 -26.56
CA PHE A 88 -1.96 -12.80 -25.44
C PHE A 88 -1.97 -11.37 -24.89
N LEU A 89 -2.53 -10.39 -25.61
CA LEU A 89 -2.71 -9.02 -25.09
C LEU A 89 -3.95 -8.91 -24.18
N MET A 90 -4.96 -9.77 -24.36
CA MET A 90 -6.21 -9.74 -23.60
C MET A 90 -5.99 -9.86 -22.08
N PRO A 91 -5.17 -10.80 -21.57
CA PRO A 91 -4.88 -10.89 -20.13
C PRO A 91 -4.28 -9.60 -19.55
N PHE A 92 -3.42 -8.90 -20.28
CA PHE A 92 -2.84 -7.63 -19.82
C PHE A 92 -3.90 -6.53 -19.74
N ALA A 93 -4.78 -6.44 -20.73
CA ALA A 93 -5.89 -5.49 -20.72
C ALA A 93 -6.83 -5.74 -19.53
N VAL A 94 -7.19 -7.02 -19.29
CA VAL A 94 -8.03 -7.42 -18.16
C VAL A 94 -7.39 -7.03 -16.82
N VAL A 95 -6.12 -7.36 -16.62
CA VAL A 95 -5.38 -6.97 -15.41
C VAL A 95 -5.31 -5.46 -15.24
N GLY A 96 -5.03 -4.73 -16.31
CA GLY A 96 -4.96 -3.27 -16.30
C GLY A 96 -6.28 -2.64 -15.84
N VAL A 97 -7.41 -3.12 -16.37
CA VAL A 97 -8.75 -2.66 -15.97
C VAL A 97 -9.05 -3.02 -14.52
N THR A 98 -8.71 -4.23 -14.08
CA THR A 98 -8.91 -4.64 -12.69
C THR A 98 -8.13 -3.76 -11.72
N LEU A 99 -6.83 -3.55 -11.96
CA LEU A 99 -6.00 -2.69 -11.12
C LEU A 99 -6.47 -1.24 -11.13
N PHE A 100 -6.92 -0.72 -12.28
CA PHE A 100 -7.49 0.61 -12.36
C PHE A 100 -8.76 0.75 -11.50
N ALA A 101 -9.67 -0.22 -11.56
CA ALA A 101 -10.89 -0.21 -10.76
C ALA A 101 -10.59 -0.26 -9.26
N PHE A 102 -9.70 -1.16 -8.83
CA PHE A 102 -9.28 -1.25 -7.43
C PHE A 102 -8.52 -0.01 -6.96
N GLY A 103 -7.69 0.59 -7.83
CA GLY A 103 -7.00 1.86 -7.55
C GLY A 103 -7.96 3.01 -7.29
N LYS A 104 -8.96 3.20 -8.17
CA LYS A 104 -10.00 4.23 -7.95
C LYS A 104 -10.82 3.96 -6.70
N TRP A 105 -11.11 2.69 -6.39
CA TRP A 105 -11.84 2.35 -5.17
C TRP A 105 -11.02 2.65 -3.91
N ALA A 106 -9.73 2.33 -3.92
CA ALA A 106 -8.80 2.64 -2.82
C ALA A 106 -8.67 4.15 -2.58
N GLU A 107 -8.67 4.96 -3.63
CA GLU A 107 -8.70 6.42 -3.51
C GLU A 107 -9.99 6.94 -2.89
N LYS A 108 -11.14 6.34 -3.25
CA LYS A 108 -12.44 6.72 -2.69
C LYS A 108 -12.51 6.42 -1.19
N VAL A 109 -12.01 5.25 -0.76
CA VAL A 109 -11.98 4.86 0.66
C VAL A 109 -11.02 5.73 1.47
N GLY A 110 -9.86 6.09 0.92
CA GLY A 110 -8.87 6.93 1.60
C GLY A 110 -9.29 8.39 1.83
N LYS A 111 -10.30 8.89 1.10
CA LYS A 111 -10.83 10.26 1.25
C LYS A 111 -11.89 10.40 2.34
N SER A 112 -12.26 9.32 3.02
CA SER A 112 -13.37 9.29 3.99
C SER A 112 -13.07 10.00 5.32
N VAL A 113 -11.84 10.45 5.56
CA VAL A 113 -11.46 11.14 6.80
C VAL A 113 -11.50 12.65 6.55
N GLY A 114 -12.39 13.33 7.26
CA GLY A 114 -12.60 14.78 7.16
C GLY A 114 -11.35 15.61 7.52
N PRO A 115 -11.40 16.94 7.29
CA PRO A 115 -10.27 17.82 7.52
C PRO A 115 -9.73 17.68 8.95
N PRO A 116 -8.41 17.79 9.15
CA PRO A 116 -7.81 17.65 10.47
C PRO A 116 -8.42 18.66 11.45
N PRO A 117 -8.77 18.25 12.68
CA PRO A 117 -9.19 19.18 13.71
C PRO A 117 -8.07 20.20 13.91
N ALA A 118 -8.42 21.46 14.13
CA ALA A 118 -7.46 22.52 14.32
C ALA A 118 -6.59 22.22 15.54
N ILE A 119 -5.39 21.70 15.32
CA ILE A 119 -4.44 21.43 16.40
C ILE A 119 -4.02 22.78 16.97
N PRO A 120 -4.18 23.03 18.29
CA PRO A 120 -3.64 24.23 18.89
C PRO A 120 -2.14 24.28 18.61
N LYS A 121 -1.66 25.35 17.95
CA LYS A 121 -0.24 25.53 17.56
C LYS A 121 0.76 25.25 18.70
N ALA A 122 0.31 25.36 19.96
CA ALA A 122 1.07 25.02 21.16
C ALA A 122 1.47 23.54 21.24
N ALA A 123 0.59 22.60 20.87
CA ALA A 123 0.87 21.15 20.90
C ALA A 123 1.82 20.71 19.78
N ALA A 124 1.72 21.33 18.60
CA ALA A 124 2.65 21.07 17.50
C ALA A 124 4.08 21.54 17.81
N LYS A 125 4.22 22.65 18.55
CA LYS A 125 5.52 23.23 18.91
C LYS A 125 6.23 22.43 20.01
N SER A 126 5.51 21.83 20.96
CA SER A 126 6.11 21.00 22.02
C SER A 126 6.57 19.63 21.50
N ALA A 127 5.81 19.02 20.58
CA ALA A 127 6.20 17.76 19.94
C ALA A 127 7.42 17.94 19.02
N ALA A 128 7.46 19.01 18.22
CA ALA A 128 8.60 19.33 17.36
C ALA A 128 9.88 19.65 18.16
N ALA A 129 9.76 20.34 19.29
CA ALA A 129 10.90 20.68 20.15
C ALA A 129 11.54 19.46 20.83
N LYS A 130 10.76 18.41 21.14
CA LYS A 130 11.30 17.15 21.71
C LYS A 130 12.07 16.32 20.67
N LEU A 131 11.68 16.37 19.39
CA LEU A 131 12.39 15.69 18.30
C LEU A 131 13.79 16.24 18.07
N THR A 132 13.97 17.56 18.13
CA THR A 132 15.27 18.22 17.96
C THR A 132 16.22 18.05 19.16
N LYS A 133 15.73 17.56 20.30
CA LYS A 133 16.54 17.38 21.52
C LYS A 133 16.98 15.94 21.74
N LYS A 134 16.51 15.00 20.92
CA LYS A 134 16.77 13.55 21.04
C LYS A 134 17.55 12.96 19.85
N VAL A 135 17.92 13.81 18.88
CA VAL A 135 18.98 13.55 17.86
C VAL A 135 20.29 14.10 18.43
#